data_AF-A0A843D7N2-F1
#
_entry.id   AF-A0A843D7N2-F1
#
_cell.length_a   1.000
_cell.length_b   1.000
_cell.length_c   1.000
_cell.angle_alpha   90.00
_cell.angle_beta   90.00
_cell.angle_gamma   90.00
#
_symmetry.space_group_name_H-M   'P 1'
#
loop_
_entity.id
_entity.type
_entity.pdbx_description
1 polymer ?
#
loop_
_entity_poly.entity_id
_entity_poly.type
_entity_poly.pdbx_seq_one_letter_code
_entity_poly.pdbx_strand_id
1 'polypeptide(L)'
;MRRITLIMREEMADCRLPIEAEAICPETMSKTIDLSLFVGNEKKKITEVFDIRVDGEAAGPATTEIILVGDCSRVKRVGEYMTAGKIIIEGDIGMHCGDFMTGGEIEIMGHAGDWLVREMLGGKIICHGNAANYCGSGYRGGRKGMRG
;
A
#
# COMPACT_ATOMS: atom_id res chain seq x y z
N MET A 1 19.40 4.96 2.12
CA MET A 1 17.94 4.97 1.94
C MET A 1 17.68 4.00 0.80
N ARG A 2 16.84 3.00 1.01
CA ARG A 2 16.47 2.01 0.00
C ARG A 2 15.21 2.48 -0.69
N ARG A 3 15.24 2.55 -2.01
CA ARG A 3 14.08 2.80 -2.85
C ARG A 3 13.69 1.52 -3.55
N ILE A 4 12.41 1.16 -3.47
CA ILE A 4 11.85 -0.02 -4.11
C ILE A 4 10.73 0.45 -5.02
N THR A 5 10.95 0.39 -6.34
CA THR A 5 9.93 0.73 -7.32
C THR A 5 9.25 -0.54 -7.79
N LEU A 6 7.93 -0.60 -7.61
CA LEU A 6 7.04 -1.66 -8.06
C LEU A 6 6.23 -1.14 -9.24
N ILE A 7 6.50 -1.68 -10.42
CA ILE A 7 5.84 -1.28 -11.67
C ILE A 7 4.83 -2.35 -12.02
N MET A 8 3.55 -1.99 -12.12
CA MET A 8 2.49 -2.94 -12.50
C MET A 8 2.82 -3.55 -13.87
N ARG A 9 2.83 -4.88 -13.94
CA ARG A 9 3.11 -5.60 -15.18
C ARG A 9 1.98 -5.44 -16.19
N GLU A 10 2.32 -5.40 -17.47
CA GLU A 10 1.33 -5.27 -18.55
C GLU A 10 0.34 -6.45 -18.57
N GLU A 11 0.78 -7.66 -18.22
CA GLU A 11 -0.11 -8.83 -18.17
C GLU A 11 -1.19 -8.71 -17.08
N MET A 12 -0.98 -7.83 -16.10
CA MET A 12 -1.95 -7.54 -15.05
C MET A 12 -2.96 -6.47 -15.45
N ALA A 13 -2.76 -5.76 -16.58
CA ALA A 13 -3.63 -4.65 -17.00
C ALA A 13 -5.10 -5.09 -17.21
N ASP A 14 -5.31 -6.25 -17.83
CA ASP A 14 -6.65 -6.80 -18.08
C ASP A 14 -7.18 -7.66 -16.93
N CYS A 15 -6.34 -7.98 -15.93
CA CYS A 15 -6.75 -8.81 -14.80
C CYS A 15 -7.77 -8.05 -13.96
N ARG A 16 -9.05 -8.44 -13.96
CA ARG A 16 -10.13 -7.76 -13.19
C ARG A 16 -10.25 -8.16 -11.72
N LEU A 17 -9.35 -9.02 -11.25
CA LEU A 17 -9.37 -9.51 -9.87
C LEU A 17 -8.73 -8.49 -8.92
N PRO A 18 -9.22 -8.40 -7.67
CA PRO A 18 -8.56 -7.61 -6.63
C PRO A 18 -7.22 -8.23 -6.24
N ILE A 19 -6.26 -7.39 -5.86
CA ILE A 19 -4.94 -7.79 -5.41
C ILE A 19 -4.81 -7.39 -3.93
N GLU A 20 -4.78 -8.37 -3.03
CA GLU A 20 -4.55 -8.12 -1.60
C GLU A 20 -3.04 -8.07 -1.35
N ALA A 21 -2.56 -6.89 -0.95
CA ALA A 21 -1.14 -6.57 -0.94
C ALA A 21 -0.66 -5.96 0.38
N GLU A 22 -1.12 -6.49 1.51
CA GLU A 22 -0.67 -6.08 2.86
C GLU A 22 0.85 -6.26 3.07
N ALA A 23 1.50 -7.10 2.26
CA ALA A 23 2.95 -7.28 2.29
C ALA A 23 3.73 -6.08 1.69
N ILE A 24 3.07 -5.22 0.90
CA ILE A 24 3.66 -3.99 0.37
C ILE A 24 3.62 -2.93 1.47
N CYS A 25 4.61 -3.02 2.35
CA CYS A 25 4.75 -2.21 3.55
C CYS A 25 6.25 -2.13 3.90
N PRO A 26 6.81 -0.96 4.31
CA PRO A 26 8.22 -0.80 4.63
C PRO A 26 8.73 -1.81 5.67
N GLU A 27 7.90 -2.19 6.66
CA GLU A 27 8.18 -3.17 7.71
C GLU A 27 8.57 -4.55 7.18
N THR A 28 8.01 -4.90 6.02
CA THR A 28 8.21 -6.17 5.33
C THR A 28 9.28 -6.01 4.27
N MET A 29 9.14 -5.01 3.40
CA MET A 29 9.99 -4.84 2.22
C MET A 29 11.40 -4.34 2.54
N SER A 30 11.62 -3.73 3.72
CA SER A 30 12.98 -3.42 4.17
C SER A 30 13.82 -4.69 4.39
N LYS A 31 13.18 -5.83 4.68
CA LYS A 31 13.83 -7.10 5.00
C LYS A 31 13.95 -8.02 3.80
N THR A 32 12.89 -8.12 3.00
CA THR A 32 12.87 -9.03 1.84
C THR A 32 11.95 -8.49 0.74
N ILE A 33 12.27 -8.84 -0.50
CA ILE A 33 11.41 -8.61 -1.66
C ILE A 33 10.83 -9.92 -2.22
N ASP A 34 11.22 -11.08 -1.67
CA ASP A 34 10.61 -12.36 -2.04
C ASP A 34 9.30 -12.55 -1.28
N LEU A 35 8.25 -11.93 -1.81
CA LEU A 35 6.92 -11.87 -1.22
C LEU A 35 5.89 -12.54 -2.11
N SER A 36 4.70 -12.76 -1.56
CA SER A 36 3.55 -13.23 -2.32
C SER A 36 2.34 -12.41 -1.97
N LEU A 37 1.50 -12.18 -2.97
CA LEU A 37 0.26 -11.43 -2.89
C LEU A 37 -0.90 -12.37 -3.27
N PHE A 38 -2.11 -12.04 -2.84
CA PHE A 38 -3.30 -12.73 -3.34
C PHE A 38 -3.88 -11.97 -4.53
N VAL A 39 -4.12 -12.68 -5.64
CA VAL A 39 -4.88 -12.19 -6.79
C VAL A 39 -6.17 -12.99 -6.84
N GLY A 40 -7.28 -12.39 -6.39
CA GLY A 40 -8.50 -13.13 -6.09
C GLY A 40 -8.26 -14.18 -5.01
N ASN A 41 -8.41 -15.46 -5.36
CA ASN A 41 -8.18 -16.59 -4.44
C ASN A 41 -6.82 -17.29 -4.65
N GLU A 42 -6.01 -16.83 -5.60
CA GLU A 42 -4.70 -17.41 -5.91
C GLU A 42 -3.57 -16.66 -5.22
N LYS A 43 -2.60 -17.38 -4.69
CA LYS A 43 -1.36 -16.79 -4.17
C LYS A 43 -0.32 -16.74 -5.28
N LYS A 44 0.12 -15.54 -5.65
CA LYS A 44 1.15 -15.29 -6.67
C LYS A 44 2.39 -14.65 -6.03
N LYS A 45 3.56 -14.93 -6.57
CA LYS A 45 4.78 -14.19 -6.23
C LYS A 45 4.60 -12.72 -6.61
N ILE A 46 5.19 -11.82 -5.84
CA ILE A 46 5.11 -10.38 -6.12
C ILE A 46 5.68 -10.04 -7.52
N THR A 47 6.67 -10.79 -8.00
CA THR A 47 7.27 -10.66 -9.34
C THR A 47 6.38 -11.12 -10.49
N GLU A 48 5.30 -11.86 -10.20
CA GLU A 48 4.27 -12.18 -11.18
C GLU A 48 3.28 -11.02 -11.36
N VAL A 49 3.26 -10.06 -10.43
CA VAL A 49 2.35 -8.91 -10.43
C VAL A 49 3.08 -7.61 -10.79
N PHE A 50 4.29 -7.42 -10.25
CA PHE A 50 5.09 -6.21 -10.40
C PHE A 50 6.49 -6.51 -10.91
N ASP A 51 7.00 -5.67 -11.79
CA ASP A 51 8.44 -5.55 -12.02
C ASP A 51 9.05 -4.75 -10.87
N ILE A 52 10.14 -5.27 -10.29
CA ILE A 52 10.76 -4.71 -9.09
C ILE A 52 12.12 -4.13 -9.43
N ARG A 53 12.30 -2.84 -9.13
CA ARG A 53 13.61 -2.17 -9.13
C ARG A 53 13.98 -1.78 -7.72
N VAL A 54 15.23 -2.04 -7.33
CA VAL A 54 15.72 -1.74 -5.99
C VAL A 54 17.00 -0.92 -6.12
N ASP A 55 16.99 0.26 -5.52
CA ASP A 55 18.14 1.16 -5.45
C ASP A 55 18.54 1.39 -3.99
N GLY A 56 19.83 1.21 -3.72
CA GLY A 56 20.41 1.42 -2.38
C GLY A 56 20.06 0.34 -1.36
N GLU A 57 20.52 0.56 -0.13
CA GLU A 57 20.32 -0.34 1.00
C GLU A 57 19.58 0.36 2.15
N ALA A 58 18.81 -0.41 2.90
CA ALA A 58 18.03 0.07 4.05
C ALA A 58 18.61 -0.51 5.33
N ALA A 59 18.72 0.34 6.35
CA ALA A 59 18.98 -0.09 7.73
C ALA A 59 17.68 -0.49 8.46
N GLY A 60 16.51 -0.30 7.84
CA GLY A 60 15.20 -0.62 8.38
C GLY A 60 14.05 0.15 7.73
N PRO A 61 12.82 0.02 8.25
CA PRO A 61 11.59 0.59 7.66
C PRO A 61 11.65 2.11 7.48
N ALA A 62 12.18 2.84 8.48
CA ALA A 62 12.32 4.30 8.44
C ALA A 62 13.18 4.83 7.28
N THR A 63 14.04 3.99 6.71
CA THR A 63 14.92 4.33 5.57
C THR A 63 14.50 3.66 4.26
N THR A 64 13.27 3.14 4.21
CA THR A 64 12.70 2.45 3.06
C THR A 64 11.60 3.30 2.42
N GLU A 65 11.75 3.56 1.13
CA GLU A 65 10.77 4.22 0.28
C GLU A 65 10.26 3.21 -0.76
N ILE A 66 8.93 3.06 -0.84
CA ILE A 66 8.27 2.19 -1.83
C ILE A 66 7.54 3.09 -2.83
N ILE A 67 7.71 2.84 -4.12
CA ILE A 67 7.04 3.59 -5.19
C ILE A 67 6.19 2.61 -6.00
N LEU A 68 4.90 2.87 -6.12
CA LEU A 68 3.96 2.11 -6.93
C LEU A 68 3.66 2.87 -8.22
N VAL A 69 3.96 2.24 -9.36
CA VAL A 69 3.84 2.80 -10.70
C VAL A 69 2.84 1.98 -11.52
N GLY A 70 1.94 2.65 -12.23
CA GLY A 70 0.87 2.05 -13.02
C GLY A 70 -0.49 2.05 -12.32
N ASP A 71 -1.50 1.41 -12.92
CA ASP A 71 -2.85 1.34 -12.35
C ASP A 71 -2.89 0.42 -11.12
N CYS A 72 -2.90 1.03 -9.93
CA CYS A 72 -3.00 0.33 -8.65
C CYS A 72 -4.42 0.42 -8.04
N SER A 73 -5.45 0.82 -8.80
CA SER A 73 -6.83 0.96 -8.31
C SER A 73 -7.43 -0.34 -7.75
N ARG A 74 -6.87 -1.49 -8.15
CA ARG A 74 -7.23 -2.85 -7.70
C ARG A 74 -6.34 -3.41 -6.59
N VAL A 75 -5.24 -2.72 -6.28
CA VAL A 75 -4.26 -3.13 -5.26
C VAL A 75 -4.73 -2.58 -3.93
N LYS A 76 -5.01 -3.48 -3.00
CA LYS A 76 -5.61 -3.16 -1.71
C LYS A 76 -4.60 -3.36 -0.58
N ARG A 77 -4.89 -2.74 0.56
CA ARG A 77 -4.17 -2.97 1.83
C ARG A 77 -2.69 -2.57 1.81
N VAL A 78 -2.26 -1.78 0.82
CA VAL A 78 -0.91 -1.23 0.77
C VAL A 78 -0.67 -0.34 1.98
N GLY A 79 0.46 -0.54 2.67
CA GLY A 79 0.80 0.21 3.88
C GLY A 79 -0.04 -0.12 5.11
N GLU A 80 -0.79 -1.23 5.10
CA GLU A 80 -1.49 -1.68 6.30
C GLU A 80 -0.49 -1.98 7.43
N TYR A 81 -0.79 -1.50 8.65
CA TYR A 81 0.10 -1.56 9.83
C TYR A 81 1.46 -0.87 9.68
N MET A 82 1.60 0.07 8.73
CA MET A 82 2.84 0.83 8.56
C MET A 82 3.19 1.64 9.82
N THR A 83 4.47 1.61 10.22
CA THR A 83 4.99 2.29 11.42
C THR A 83 6.05 3.33 11.09
N ALA A 84 6.76 3.18 9.97
CA ALA A 84 7.75 4.15 9.48
C ALA A 84 8.00 4.00 7.97
N GLY A 85 8.81 4.90 7.40
CA GLY A 85 9.17 4.88 5.98
C GLY A 85 8.23 5.73 5.13
N LYS A 86 8.33 5.59 3.80
CA LYS A 86 7.50 6.31 2.84
C LYS A 86 6.93 5.38 1.77
N ILE A 87 5.66 5.56 1.41
CA ILE A 87 5.06 4.96 0.23
C ILE A 87 4.58 6.07 -0.69
N ILE A 88 4.92 6.00 -1.97
CA ILE A 88 4.44 6.90 -3.02
C ILE A 88 3.64 6.07 -4.02
N ILE A 89 2.42 6.49 -4.32
CA ILE A 89 1.57 5.87 -5.33
C ILE A 89 1.35 6.92 -6.43
N GLU A 90 1.89 6.67 -7.62
CA GLU A 90 1.86 7.63 -8.74
C GLU A 90 0.47 7.77 -9.38
N GLY A 91 -0.44 6.83 -9.12
CA GLY A 91 -1.81 6.83 -9.66
C GLY A 91 -2.86 6.54 -8.59
N ASP A 92 -3.87 5.78 -8.99
CA ASP A 92 -4.98 5.39 -8.12
C ASP A 92 -4.59 4.20 -7.23
N ILE A 93 -5.21 4.09 -6.06
CA ILE A 93 -5.05 2.97 -5.13
C ILE A 93 -6.40 2.37 -4.73
N GLY A 94 -6.41 1.05 -4.52
CA GLY A 94 -7.57 0.33 -4.03
C GLY A 94 -7.91 0.57 -2.57
N MET A 95 -8.82 -0.26 -2.06
CA MET A 95 -9.35 -0.16 -0.71
C MET A 95 -8.29 -0.41 0.37
N HIS A 96 -8.53 0.07 1.59
CA HIS A 96 -7.74 -0.24 2.79
C HIS A 96 -6.28 0.24 2.76
N CYS A 97 -5.94 1.19 1.90
CA CYS A 97 -4.59 1.75 1.91
C CYS A 97 -4.33 2.47 3.25
N GLY A 98 -3.23 2.12 3.91
CA GLY A 98 -2.84 2.70 5.20
C GLY A 98 -3.73 2.29 6.38
N ASP A 99 -4.52 1.21 6.28
CA ASP A 99 -5.30 0.71 7.43
C ASP A 99 -4.38 0.45 8.64
N PHE A 100 -4.81 0.89 9.83
CA PHE A 100 -4.06 0.75 11.09
C PHE A 100 -2.65 1.37 11.13
N MET A 101 -2.31 2.26 10.19
CA MET A 101 -1.03 2.96 10.21
C MET A 101 -0.82 3.68 11.56
N THR A 102 0.42 3.61 12.07
CA THR A 102 0.85 4.22 13.35
C THR A 102 1.97 5.24 13.17
N GLY A 103 2.62 5.24 12.00
CA GLY A 103 3.69 6.17 11.65
C GLY A 103 4.14 5.99 10.20
N GLY A 104 4.99 6.89 9.71
CA GLY A 104 5.40 6.95 8.30
C GLY A 104 4.54 7.90 7.46
N GLU A 105 4.81 7.94 6.15
CA GLU A 105 4.09 8.78 5.19
C GLU A 105 3.63 7.98 3.96
N ILE A 106 2.36 8.15 3.57
CA ILE A 106 1.81 7.64 2.31
C ILE A 106 1.36 8.83 1.46
N GLU A 107 1.80 8.89 0.21
CA GLU A 107 1.43 9.95 -0.74
C GLU A 107 0.82 9.33 -1.99
N ILE A 108 -0.44 9.66 -2.27
CA ILE A 108 -1.24 9.13 -3.39
C ILE A 108 -1.52 10.27 -4.35
N MET A 109 -1.01 10.17 -5.57
CA MET A 109 -1.19 11.18 -6.61
C MET A 109 -2.57 11.12 -7.28
N GLY A 110 -3.22 9.95 -7.26
CA GLY A 110 -4.57 9.74 -7.81
C GLY A 110 -5.67 9.61 -6.75
N HIS A 111 -6.68 8.81 -7.08
CA HIS A 111 -7.83 8.50 -6.23
C HIS A 111 -7.55 7.33 -5.29
N ALA A 112 -8.28 7.28 -4.17
CA ALA A 112 -8.21 6.20 -3.21
C ALA A 112 -9.58 5.53 -3.04
N GLY A 113 -9.58 4.20 -3.00
CA GLY A 113 -10.77 3.38 -2.76
C GLY A 113 -11.35 3.52 -1.35
N ASP A 114 -12.38 2.70 -1.07
CA ASP A 114 -13.06 2.72 0.22
C ASP A 114 -12.11 2.34 1.38
N TRP A 115 -12.44 2.80 2.58
CA TRP A 115 -11.66 2.54 3.79
C TRP A 115 -10.20 3.01 3.70
N LEU A 116 -9.92 4.12 3.04
CA LEU A 116 -8.62 4.77 3.17
C LEU A 116 -8.35 5.06 4.66
N VAL A 117 -7.21 4.59 5.19
CA VAL A 117 -6.74 4.80 6.57
C VAL A 117 -7.75 4.46 7.67
N ARG A 118 -8.46 3.34 7.56
CA ARG A 118 -9.35 2.89 8.64
C ARG A 118 -8.54 2.62 9.91
N GLU A 119 -9.05 3.10 11.04
CA GLU A 119 -8.45 2.88 12.38
C GLU A 119 -6.98 3.33 12.51
N MET A 120 -6.57 4.35 11.76
CA MET A 120 -5.25 4.97 11.88
C MET A 120 -4.99 5.50 13.32
N LEU A 121 -3.76 5.34 13.80
CA LEU A 121 -3.31 5.76 15.13
C LEU A 121 -2.18 6.81 15.10
N GLY A 122 -1.55 7.02 13.96
CA GLY A 122 -0.52 8.02 13.76
C GLY A 122 0.13 7.90 12.37
N GLY A 123 0.92 8.89 11.98
CA GLY A 123 1.53 8.97 10.65
C GLY A 123 0.89 10.06 9.79
N LYS A 124 1.10 10.01 8.48
CA LYS A 124 0.58 11.00 7.55
C LYS A 124 0.18 10.33 6.24
N ILE A 125 -1.02 10.63 5.76
CA ILE A 125 -1.45 10.30 4.40
C ILE A 125 -1.86 11.57 3.65
N ILE A 126 -1.42 11.70 2.39
CA ILE A 126 -1.90 12.72 1.47
C ILE A 126 -2.48 11.99 0.26
N CYS A 127 -3.76 12.24 -0.03
CA CYS A 127 -4.39 11.85 -1.28
C CYS A 127 -4.71 13.13 -2.06
N HIS A 128 -4.09 13.28 -3.22
CA HIS A 128 -4.26 14.46 -4.09
C HIS A 128 -5.56 14.38 -4.92
N GLY A 129 -6.09 13.18 -5.12
CA GLY A 129 -7.39 12.95 -5.75
C GLY A 129 -8.54 12.88 -4.75
N ASN A 130 -9.47 11.94 -4.99
CA ASN A 130 -10.67 11.74 -4.18
C ASN A 130 -10.51 10.46 -3.37
N ALA A 131 -10.83 10.52 -2.08
CA ALA A 131 -11.06 9.33 -1.28
C ALA A 131 -12.53 8.91 -1.39
N ALA A 132 -12.78 7.60 -1.50
CA ALA A 132 -14.14 7.06 -1.54
C ALA A 132 -14.74 6.96 -0.12
N ASN A 133 -15.61 5.98 0.12
CA ASN A 133 -16.37 5.90 1.36
C ASN A 133 -15.49 5.46 2.53
N TYR A 134 -15.92 5.79 3.75
CA TYR A 134 -15.30 5.30 4.99
C TYR A 134 -13.81 5.68 5.18
N CYS A 135 -13.35 6.76 4.57
CA CYS A 135 -12.04 7.34 4.87
C CYS A 135 -11.93 7.66 6.38
N GLY A 136 -10.88 7.18 7.04
CA GLY A 136 -10.64 7.38 8.47
C GLY A 136 -11.67 6.70 9.40
N SER A 137 -12.43 5.72 8.91
CA SER A 137 -13.52 5.12 9.70
C SER A 137 -13.05 4.13 10.77
N GLY A 138 -14.01 3.62 11.57
CA GLY A 138 -13.85 2.37 12.30
C GLY A 138 -14.34 1.17 11.50
N TYR A 139 -14.05 -0.04 11.98
CA TYR A 139 -14.60 -1.27 11.42
C TYR A 139 -16.05 -1.49 11.82
N ARG A 140 -16.75 -2.32 11.04
CA ARG A 140 -18.15 -2.67 11.28
C ARG A 140 -18.31 -3.30 12.66
N GLY A 141 -19.25 -2.77 13.45
CA GLY A 141 -19.49 -3.21 14.84
C GLY A 141 -18.43 -2.76 15.85
N GLY A 142 -17.34 -2.14 15.39
CA GLY A 142 -16.31 -1.54 16.23
C GLY A 142 -16.83 -0.31 16.96
N ARG A 143 -16.41 -0.14 18.23
CA ARG A 143 -16.73 1.05 19.04
C ARG A 143 -15.67 2.15 18.94
N LYS A 144 -14.59 1.91 18.20
CA LYS A 144 -13.46 2.81 18.02
C LYS A 144 -13.09 2.85 16.53
N GLY A 145 -12.77 4.03 16.03
CA GLY A 145 -12.27 4.26 14.67
C GLY A 145 -10.85 4.80 14.69
N MET A 146 -10.53 5.72 13.78
CA MET A 146 -9.26 6.47 13.79
C MET A 146 -9.08 7.24 15.12
N ARG A 147 -7.84 7.27 15.61
CA ARG A 147 -7.45 7.90 16.89
C ARG A 147 -6.18 8.76 16.82
N GLY A 148 -5.49 8.81 15.68
CA GLY A 148 -4.31 9.64 15.46
C GLY A 148 -3.78 9.48 14.04
#